data_AF-A0A8T3XD51-F1
#
_entry.id   AF-A0A8T3XD51-F1
#
_cell.length_a   1.000
_cell.length_b   1.000
_cell.length_c   1.000
_cell.angle_alpha   90.00
_cell.angle_beta   90.00
_cell.angle_gamma   90.00
#
_symmetry.space_group_name_H-M   'P 1'
#
loop_
_entity.id
_entity.type
_entity.pdbx_description
1 polymer ?
#
loop_
_entity_poly.entity_id
_entity_poly.type
_entity_poly.pdbx_seq_one_letter_code
_entity_poly.pdbx_strand_id
1 'polypeptide(L)'
;MPKLNKELKKSSQKPVIFGITASLILFLAYFLILGFANSFEHALQQFTIMWHWILLLVAGFGIQIGLFAYIKNYSTANMATKSAIAASGTVSTGSMIACCMHHLTDVLPFAGISAAALFLNKYQILFFVIGILSGLIGMNLMLGIIQKGHLYSKNNKILSKLLQLDMKKSLYFTGILSITVFFGTLFYLM
;
A
#
# COMPACT_ATOMS: atom_id res chain seq x y z
N MET A 1 16.24 14.17 31.07
CA MET A 1 15.11 14.03 30.11
C MET A 1 15.36 14.52 28.65
N PRO A 2 16.29 15.45 28.31
CA PRO A 2 16.43 15.92 26.92
C PRO A 2 17.17 14.95 25.96
N LYS A 3 18.06 14.09 26.48
CA LYS A 3 18.79 13.09 25.66
C LYS A 3 17.87 11.97 25.13
N LEU A 4 16.93 11.48 25.94
CA LEU A 4 15.95 10.45 25.53
C LEU A 4 15.01 10.96 24.42
N ASN A 5 14.66 12.25 24.43
CA ASN A 5 13.80 12.85 23.41
C ASN A 5 14.53 13.03 22.05
N LYS A 6 15.84 13.30 22.06
CA LYS A 6 16.66 13.35 20.83
C LYS A 6 16.81 11.98 20.18
N GLU A 7 17.07 10.94 20.97
CA GLU A 7 17.16 9.55 20.48
C GLU A 7 15.84 9.07 19.86
N LEU A 8 14.72 9.36 20.51
CA LEU A 8 13.38 9.02 19.99
C LEU A 8 13.02 9.80 18.72
N LYS A 9 13.36 11.10 18.63
CA LYS A 9 13.13 11.92 17.43
C LYS A 9 13.99 11.47 16.24
N LYS A 10 15.26 11.14 16.49
CA LYS A 10 16.18 10.61 15.47
C LYS A 10 15.72 9.22 14.99
N SER A 11 15.19 8.41 15.88
CA SER A 11 14.64 7.08 15.56
C SER A 11 13.28 7.17 14.82
N SER A 12 12.46 8.20 15.04
CA SER A 12 11.22 8.41 14.28
C SER A 12 11.42 9.07 12.91
N GLN A 13 12.53 9.78 12.67
CA GLN A 13 12.83 10.38 11.37
C GLN A 13 13.25 9.36 10.31
N LYS A 14 14.01 8.32 10.70
CA LYS A 14 14.45 7.27 9.77
C LYS A 14 13.27 6.54 9.10
N PRO A 15 12.23 6.09 9.82
CA PRO A 15 11.06 5.45 9.24
C PRO A 15 10.31 6.33 8.23
N VAL A 16 10.16 7.63 8.51
CA VAL A 16 9.49 8.56 7.59
C VAL A 16 10.28 8.68 6.28
N ILE A 17 11.62 8.77 6.36
CA ILE A 17 12.47 8.79 5.18
C ILE A 17 12.31 7.50 4.38
N PHE A 18 12.32 6.33 5.03
CA PHE A 18 12.08 5.05 4.34
C PHE A 18 10.72 5.01 3.63
N GLY A 19 9.66 5.53 4.27
CA GLY A 19 8.34 5.62 3.66
C GLY A 19 8.31 6.52 2.43
N ILE A 20 8.89 7.73 2.53
CA ILE A 20 8.97 8.69 1.40
C ILE A 20 9.79 8.09 0.24
N THR A 21 10.96 7.53 0.55
CA THR A 21 11.81 6.89 -0.47
C THR A 21 11.08 5.74 -1.15
N ALA A 22 10.34 4.92 -0.40
CA ALA A 22 9.56 3.82 -0.96
C ALA A 22 8.41 4.30 -1.86
N SER A 23 7.67 5.33 -1.45
CA SER A 23 6.66 5.97 -2.30
C SER A 23 7.26 6.52 -3.58
N LEU A 24 8.41 7.20 -3.50
CA LEU A 24 9.09 7.77 -4.66
C LEU A 24 9.56 6.68 -5.63
N ILE A 25 10.17 5.61 -5.11
CA ILE A 25 10.59 4.45 -5.92
C ILE A 25 9.40 3.83 -6.63
N LEU A 26 8.29 3.60 -5.91
CA LEU A 26 7.09 3.01 -6.48
C LEU A 26 6.46 3.90 -7.57
N PHE A 27 6.44 5.21 -7.34
CA PHE A 27 5.93 6.18 -8.30
C PHE A 27 6.82 6.30 -9.55
N LEU A 28 8.15 6.26 -9.38
CA LEU A 28 9.08 6.22 -10.51
C LEU A 28 8.96 4.92 -11.29
N ALA A 29 8.80 3.79 -10.59
CA ALA A 29 8.59 2.49 -11.22
C ALA A 29 7.33 2.48 -12.10
N TYR A 30 6.25 3.12 -11.67
CA TYR A 30 5.04 3.30 -12.49
C TYR A 30 5.35 3.97 -13.84
N PHE A 31 5.96 5.16 -13.81
CA PHE A 31 6.28 5.89 -15.05
C PHE A 31 7.30 5.16 -15.91
N LEU A 32 8.27 4.49 -15.29
CA LEU A 32 9.28 3.73 -16.02
C LEU A 32 8.63 2.56 -16.74
N ILE A 33 7.82 1.74 -16.06
CA ILE A 33 7.16 0.58 -16.66
C ILE A 33 6.20 1.02 -17.77
N LEU A 34 5.31 1.99 -17.52
CA LEU A 34 4.36 2.46 -18.55
C LEU A 34 5.05 3.18 -19.71
N GLY A 35 6.07 3.97 -19.41
CA GLY A 35 6.83 4.73 -20.39
C GLY A 35 7.61 3.81 -21.35
N PHE A 36 8.21 2.74 -20.84
CA PHE A 36 8.87 1.71 -21.66
C PHE A 36 7.87 0.82 -22.40
N ALA A 37 6.72 0.52 -21.80
CA ALA A 37 5.71 -0.38 -22.36
C ALA A 37 4.95 0.19 -23.56
N ASN A 38 4.56 1.46 -23.49
CA ASN A 38 3.72 2.11 -24.51
C ASN A 38 4.39 3.38 -25.04
N SER A 39 4.50 4.39 -24.19
CA SER A 39 5.24 5.64 -24.42
C SER A 39 5.07 6.56 -23.22
N PHE A 40 5.90 7.60 -23.13
CA PHE A 40 5.81 8.58 -22.05
C PHE A 40 4.51 9.40 -22.10
N GLU A 41 4.00 9.75 -23.29
CA GLU A 41 2.70 10.44 -23.40
C GLU A 41 1.53 9.57 -22.92
N HIS A 42 1.52 8.29 -23.30
CA HIS A 42 0.51 7.35 -22.81
C HIS A 42 0.57 7.19 -21.27
N ALA A 43 1.77 7.18 -20.69
CA ALA A 43 1.93 7.14 -19.23
C ALA A 43 1.33 8.38 -18.54
N LEU A 44 1.54 9.57 -19.12
CA LEU A 44 0.97 10.82 -18.61
C LEU A 44 -0.56 10.86 -18.74
N GLN A 45 -1.12 10.45 -19.88
CA GLN A 45 -2.57 10.40 -20.08
C GLN A 45 -3.24 9.40 -19.13
N GLN A 46 -2.64 8.23 -18.93
CA GLN A 46 -3.17 7.26 -17.96
C GLN A 46 -3.08 7.77 -16.52
N PHE A 47 -1.98 8.46 -16.19
CA PHE A 47 -1.85 9.10 -14.90
C PHE A 47 -2.94 10.15 -14.66
N THR A 48 -3.23 11.03 -15.61
CA THR A 48 -4.26 12.08 -15.43
C THR A 48 -5.66 11.52 -15.27
N ILE A 49 -5.97 10.36 -15.85
CA ILE A 49 -7.26 9.69 -15.67
C ILE A 49 -7.34 9.02 -14.29
N MET A 50 -6.26 8.37 -13.85
CA MET A 50 -6.27 7.52 -12.65
C MET A 50 -5.47 8.04 -11.46
N TRP A 51 -5.08 9.32 -11.48
CA TRP A 51 -4.17 9.89 -10.49
C TRP A 51 -4.63 9.67 -9.04
N HIS A 52 -5.94 9.74 -8.78
CA HIS A 52 -6.52 9.51 -7.45
C HIS A 52 -6.16 8.12 -6.90
N TRP A 53 -6.33 7.07 -7.73
CA TRP A 53 -6.06 5.69 -7.34
C TRP A 53 -4.56 5.44 -7.16
N ILE A 54 -3.76 5.99 -8.07
CA ILE A 54 -2.29 5.84 -8.06
C ILE A 54 -1.71 6.54 -6.84
N LEU A 55 -2.09 7.78 -6.56
CA LEU A 55 -1.61 8.51 -5.39
C LEU A 55 -2.05 7.85 -4.09
N LEU A 56 -3.28 7.32 -4.02
CA LEU A 56 -3.76 6.63 -2.83
C LEU A 56 -2.94 5.35 -2.56
N LEU A 57 -2.63 4.57 -3.60
CA LEU A 57 -1.76 3.40 -3.48
C LEU A 57 -0.33 3.77 -3.09
N VAL A 58 0.26 4.77 -3.75
CA VAL A 58 1.63 5.25 -3.48
C VAL A 58 1.76 5.79 -2.05
N ALA A 59 0.78 6.55 -1.59
CA ALA A 59 0.73 7.06 -0.22
C ALA A 59 0.55 5.91 0.78
N GLY A 60 -0.41 5.01 0.55
CA GLY A 60 -0.66 3.85 1.41
C GLY A 60 0.55 2.93 1.53
N PHE A 61 1.28 2.72 0.43
CA PHE A 61 2.52 1.95 0.42
C PHE A 61 3.63 2.62 1.22
N GLY A 62 3.85 3.93 1.04
CA GLY A 62 4.82 4.69 1.81
C GLY A 62 4.53 4.67 3.32
N ILE A 63 3.26 4.81 3.70
CA ILE A 63 2.83 4.72 5.10
C ILE A 63 3.13 3.32 5.66
N GLN A 64 2.83 2.25 4.91
CA GLN A 64 3.14 0.87 5.31
C GLN A 64 4.64 0.65 5.52
N ILE A 65 5.48 1.09 4.57
CA ILE A 65 6.94 0.97 4.69
C ILE A 65 7.47 1.81 5.86
N GLY A 66 6.92 3.00 6.07
CA GLY A 66 7.25 3.84 7.21
C GLY A 66 6.88 3.19 8.55
N LEU A 67 5.67 2.64 8.69
CA LEU A 67 5.27 1.91 9.89
C LEU A 67 6.12 0.65 10.10
N PHE A 68 6.45 -0.08 9.04
CA PHE A 68 7.33 -1.24 9.13
C PHE A 68 8.73 -0.88 9.62
N ALA A 69 9.35 0.14 9.03
CA ALA A 69 10.65 0.63 9.45
C ALA A 69 10.61 1.12 10.91
N TYR A 70 9.50 1.72 11.33
CA TYR A 70 9.27 2.10 12.72
C TYR A 70 9.23 0.86 13.63
N ILE A 71 8.36 -0.12 13.35
CA ILE A 71 8.26 -1.35 14.15
C ILE A 71 9.61 -2.07 14.23
N LYS A 72 10.32 -2.20 13.09
CA LYS A 72 11.62 -2.87 13.00
C LYS A 72 12.71 -2.19 13.84
N ASN A 73 12.69 -0.86 13.95
CA ASN A 73 13.66 -0.12 14.74
C ASN A 73 13.39 -0.18 16.26
N TYR A 74 12.14 -0.43 16.66
CA TYR A 74 11.72 -0.40 18.07
C TYR A 74 11.40 -1.77 18.68
N SER A 75 11.22 -2.81 17.85
CA SER A 75 10.85 -4.14 18.31
C SER A 75 11.44 -5.22 17.40
N THR A 76 11.86 -6.33 18.00
CA THR A 76 12.03 -7.62 17.33
C THR A 76 10.66 -8.10 16.86
N ALA A 77 10.18 -7.54 15.74
CA ALA A 77 8.90 -7.89 15.16
C ALA A 77 8.79 -9.42 14.99
N ASN A 78 7.77 -10.02 15.59
CA ASN A 78 7.52 -11.46 15.49
C ASN A 78 7.29 -11.88 14.03
N MET A 79 7.57 -13.14 13.69
CA MET A 79 7.53 -13.66 12.32
C MET A 79 6.16 -13.44 11.64
N ALA A 80 5.06 -13.56 12.38
CA ALA A 80 3.71 -13.29 11.90
C ALA A 80 3.47 -11.83 11.46
N THR A 81 4.16 -10.88 12.07
CA THR A 81 4.13 -9.47 11.66
C THR A 81 4.88 -9.28 10.35
N LYS A 82 6.08 -9.87 10.24
CA LYS A 82 6.88 -9.76 9.01
C LYS A 82 6.17 -10.39 7.82
N SER A 83 5.50 -11.53 8.01
CA SER A 83 4.77 -12.23 6.95
C SER A 83 3.53 -11.45 6.49
N ALA A 84 2.74 -10.89 7.41
CA ALA A 84 1.55 -10.11 7.03
C ALA A 84 1.92 -8.83 6.27
N ILE A 85 3.03 -8.19 6.63
CA ILE A 85 3.55 -6.99 5.95
C ILE A 85 4.14 -7.33 4.59
N ALA A 86 4.88 -8.44 4.50
CA ALA A 86 5.35 -8.95 3.22
C ALA A 86 4.15 -9.26 2.32
N ALA A 87 3.13 -9.96 2.82
CA ALA A 87 1.93 -10.28 2.05
C ALA A 87 1.19 -9.03 1.56
N SER A 88 0.95 -8.02 2.41
CA SER A 88 0.26 -6.79 1.99
C SER A 88 1.08 -5.98 0.99
N GLY A 89 2.41 -5.90 1.19
CA GLY A 89 3.34 -5.24 0.27
C GLY A 89 3.42 -5.94 -1.09
N THR A 90 3.49 -7.27 -1.11
CA THR A 90 3.50 -8.07 -2.35
C THR A 90 2.16 -7.99 -3.07
N VAL A 91 1.03 -7.98 -2.35
CA VAL A 91 -0.30 -7.81 -2.96
C VAL A 91 -0.45 -6.40 -3.56
N SER A 92 -0.06 -5.33 -2.85
CA SER A 92 -0.10 -3.97 -3.41
C SER A 92 0.83 -3.80 -4.62
N THR A 93 2.06 -4.32 -4.53
CA THR A 93 3.04 -4.24 -5.63
C THR A 93 2.59 -5.11 -6.81
N GLY A 94 2.07 -6.31 -6.55
CA GLY A 94 1.51 -7.21 -7.54
C GLY A 94 0.29 -6.64 -8.24
N SER A 95 -0.64 -6.02 -7.49
CA SER A 95 -1.79 -5.29 -8.06
C SER A 95 -1.33 -4.14 -8.96
N MET A 96 -0.30 -3.40 -8.56
CA MET A 96 0.22 -2.30 -9.35
C MET A 96 0.93 -2.78 -10.61
N ILE A 97 1.73 -3.85 -10.53
CA ILE A 97 2.35 -4.49 -11.69
C ILE A 97 1.27 -5.07 -12.62
N ALA A 98 0.23 -5.72 -12.09
CA ALA A 98 -0.89 -6.22 -12.88
C ALA A 98 -1.62 -5.09 -13.62
N CYS A 99 -1.84 -3.95 -12.95
CA CYS A 99 -2.34 -2.72 -13.56
C CYS A 99 -1.38 -2.14 -14.62
N CYS A 100 -0.07 -2.34 -14.48
CA CYS A 100 0.88 -1.88 -15.51
C CYS A 100 0.92 -2.85 -16.69
N MET A 101 0.78 -4.16 -16.42
CA MET A 101 0.91 -5.23 -17.40
C MET A 101 -0.30 -5.34 -18.33
N HIS A 102 -1.48 -4.87 -17.93
CA HIS A 102 -2.63 -4.79 -18.84
C HIS A 102 -2.36 -3.85 -20.03
N HIS A 103 -1.60 -2.78 -19.85
CA HIS A 103 -1.22 -1.88 -20.95
C HIS A 103 -0.21 -2.51 -21.91
N LEU A 104 0.56 -3.51 -21.44
CA LEU A 104 1.48 -4.26 -22.29
C LEU A 104 0.73 -5.20 -23.25
N THR A 105 -0.51 -5.56 -22.89
CA THR A 105 -1.36 -6.42 -23.72
C THR A 105 -2.03 -5.71 -24.90
N ASP A 106 -2.06 -4.37 -24.88
CA ASP A 106 -2.52 -3.56 -26.02
C ASP A 106 -1.54 -3.62 -27.23
N VAL A 107 -0.28 -4.02 -26.98
CA VAL A 107 0.81 -4.01 -27.97
C VAL A 107 1.14 -5.42 -28.51
N LEU A 108 0.76 -6.50 -27.80
CA LEU A 108 1.00 -7.88 -28.24
C LEU A 108 -0.31 -8.61 -28.60
N PRO A 109 -0.76 -8.57 -29.86
CA PRO A 109 -1.84 -9.42 -30.35
C PRO A 109 -1.27 -10.82 -30.66
N PHE A 110 -0.70 -11.50 -29.66
CA PHE A 110 -0.46 -12.94 -29.76
C PHE A 110 -1.68 -13.65 -29.18
N ALA A 111 -2.28 -14.57 -29.95
CA ALA A 111 -3.61 -15.13 -29.77
C ALA A 111 -3.89 -15.86 -28.42
N GLY A 112 -2.91 -15.98 -27.51
CA GLY A 112 -3.08 -16.43 -26.12
C GLY A 112 -3.06 -15.31 -25.07
N ILE A 113 -2.48 -14.15 -25.38
CA ILE A 113 -2.40 -12.98 -24.49
C ILE A 113 -3.70 -12.15 -24.56
N SER A 114 -4.44 -12.19 -25.67
CA SER A 114 -5.68 -11.41 -25.86
C SER A 114 -6.79 -11.75 -24.85
N ALA A 115 -6.92 -13.01 -24.41
CA ALA A 115 -7.89 -13.37 -23.37
C ALA A 115 -7.47 -12.88 -21.97
N ALA A 116 -6.17 -12.96 -21.66
CA ALA A 116 -5.61 -12.40 -20.44
C ALA A 116 -5.69 -10.86 -20.44
N ALA A 117 -5.49 -10.22 -21.59
CA ALA A 117 -5.65 -8.79 -21.83
C ALA A 117 -7.05 -8.29 -21.48
N LEU A 118 -8.05 -8.96 -22.07
CA LEU A 118 -9.47 -8.65 -21.83
C LEU A 118 -9.85 -8.89 -20.36
N PHE A 119 -9.31 -9.95 -19.74
CA PHE A 119 -9.49 -10.20 -18.32
C PHE A 119 -8.86 -9.10 -17.46
N LEU A 120 -7.60 -8.76 -17.71
CA LEU A 120 -6.86 -7.72 -16.98
C LEU A 120 -7.52 -6.35 -17.10
N ASN A 121 -8.00 -5.98 -18.30
CA ASN A 121 -8.72 -4.74 -18.54
C ASN A 121 -10.10 -4.74 -17.86
N LYS A 122 -10.88 -5.82 -17.98
CA LYS A 122 -12.20 -5.95 -17.32
C LYS A 122 -12.09 -5.89 -15.79
N TYR A 123 -11.07 -6.51 -15.20
CA TYR A 123 -10.89 -6.58 -13.76
C TYR A 123 -9.89 -5.55 -13.21
N GLN A 124 -9.49 -4.54 -13.99
CA GLN A 124 -8.56 -3.50 -13.57
C GLN A 124 -8.98 -2.84 -12.24
N ILE A 125 -10.25 -2.43 -12.13
CA ILE A 125 -10.80 -1.83 -10.91
C ILE A 125 -10.72 -2.81 -9.73
N LEU A 126 -10.93 -4.10 -9.97
CA LEU A 126 -10.84 -5.13 -8.94
C LEU A 126 -9.42 -5.21 -8.36
N PHE A 127 -8.38 -5.13 -9.19
CA PHE A 127 -6.98 -5.14 -8.74
C PHE A 127 -6.64 -3.91 -7.88
N PHE A 128 -7.14 -2.72 -8.25
CA PHE A 128 -7.01 -1.51 -7.44
C PHE A 128 -7.68 -1.66 -6.07
N VAL A 129 -8.92 -2.14 -6.06
CA VAL A 129 -9.68 -2.36 -4.83
C VAL A 129 -8.96 -3.36 -3.93
N ILE A 130 -8.56 -4.52 -4.44
CA ILE A 130 -7.80 -5.52 -3.65
C ILE A 130 -6.51 -4.91 -3.08
N GLY A 131 -5.77 -4.15 -3.90
CA GLY A 131 -4.52 -3.51 -3.49
C GLY A 131 -4.72 -2.54 -2.32
N ILE A 132 -5.76 -1.70 -2.40
CA ILE A 132 -6.09 -0.71 -1.37
C ILE A 132 -6.61 -1.37 -0.10
N LEU A 133 -7.52 -2.34 -0.22
CA LEU A 133 -8.08 -3.05 0.92
C LEU A 133 -7.00 -3.83 1.68
N SER A 134 -6.14 -4.55 0.94
CA SER A 134 -4.97 -5.24 1.53
C SER A 134 -4.04 -4.26 2.24
N GLY A 135 -3.81 -3.07 1.65
CA GLY A 135 -3.02 -2.02 2.27
C GLY A 135 -3.63 -1.47 3.56
N LEU A 136 -4.94 -1.25 3.59
CA LEU A 136 -5.68 -0.81 4.78
C LEU A 136 -5.61 -1.84 5.92
N ILE A 137 -5.75 -3.12 5.59
CA ILE A 137 -5.63 -4.22 6.56
C ILE A 137 -4.20 -4.26 7.12
N GLY A 138 -3.19 -4.20 6.25
CA GLY A 138 -1.77 -4.17 6.64
C GLY A 138 -1.44 -3.00 7.58
N MET A 139 -1.91 -1.79 7.26
CA MET A 139 -1.72 -0.61 8.11
C MET A 139 -2.36 -0.78 9.50
N ASN A 140 -3.62 -1.24 9.58
CA ASN A 140 -4.30 -1.48 10.85
C ASN A 140 -3.57 -2.52 11.71
N LEU A 141 -3.07 -3.59 11.08
CA LEU A 141 -2.31 -4.63 11.79
C LEU A 141 -1.02 -4.05 12.40
N MET A 142 -0.26 -3.29 11.61
CA MET A 142 0.97 -2.62 12.08
C MET A 142 0.68 -1.66 13.25
N LEU A 143 -0.38 -0.84 13.14
CA LEU A 143 -0.79 0.06 14.21
C LEU A 143 -1.18 -0.70 15.48
N GLY A 144 -1.90 -1.81 15.36
CA GLY A 144 -2.24 -2.68 16.49
C GLY A 144 -1.03 -3.27 17.19
N ILE A 145 0.04 -3.56 16.46
CA ILE A 145 1.31 -4.03 17.04
C ILE A 145 2.00 -2.91 17.81
N ILE A 146 2.04 -1.70 17.25
CA ILE A 146 2.61 -0.52 17.94
C ILE A 146 1.83 -0.23 19.23
N GLN A 147 0.50 -0.40 19.21
CA GLN A 147 -0.36 -0.21 20.37
C GLN A 147 -0.08 -1.24 21.46
N LYS A 148 -0.06 -2.54 21.12
CA LYS A 148 0.20 -3.62 22.08
C LYS A 148 1.62 -3.60 22.65
N GLY A 149 2.60 -3.22 21.82
CA GLY A 149 4.00 -3.13 22.25
C GLY A 149 4.33 -1.86 23.03
N HIS A 150 3.36 -0.96 23.27
CA HIS A 150 3.59 0.37 23.84
C HIS A 150 4.73 1.14 23.16
N LEU A 151 4.96 0.88 21.87
CA LEU A 151 6.10 1.43 21.12
C LEU A 151 5.83 2.86 20.64
N TYR A 152 5.08 3.67 21.39
CA TYR A 152 4.75 5.05 21.01
C TYR A 152 5.29 6.06 22.02
N SER A 153 5.92 7.12 21.52
CA SER A 153 6.32 8.26 22.35
C SER A 153 5.17 9.26 22.46
N LYS A 154 4.85 9.68 23.70
CA LYS A 154 3.82 10.70 24.02
C LYS A 154 4.05 12.06 23.33
N ASN A 155 5.20 12.25 22.68
CA ASN A 155 5.58 13.45 21.95
C ASN A 155 4.90 13.57 20.56
N ASN A 156 4.50 12.45 19.94
CA ASN A 156 3.81 12.48 18.64
C ASN A 156 2.28 12.48 18.82
N LYS A 157 1.67 13.68 18.83
CA LYS A 157 0.22 13.88 19.02
C LYS A 157 -0.65 13.07 18.05
N ILE A 158 -0.21 12.91 16.81
CA ILE A 158 -0.94 12.17 15.76
C ILE A 158 -1.00 10.68 16.12
N LEU A 159 0.16 10.07 16.39
CA LEU A 159 0.24 8.65 16.71
C LEU A 159 -0.46 8.35 18.04
N SER A 160 -0.33 9.22 19.05
CA SER A 160 -1.00 9.01 20.33
C SER A 160 -2.54 9.10 20.21
N LYS A 161 -3.06 9.98 19.33
CA LYS A 161 -4.51 10.08 19.10
C LYS A 161 -5.03 8.90 18.28
N LEU A 162 -4.27 8.45 17.29
CA LEU A 162 -4.62 7.28 16.48
C LEU A 162 -4.64 5.99 17.33
N LEU A 163 -3.66 5.81 18.22
CA LEU A 163 -3.55 4.65 19.11
C LEU A 163 -4.49 4.66 20.32
N GLN A 164 -5.25 5.74 20.54
CA GLN A 164 -6.35 5.73 21.52
C GLN A 164 -7.54 4.90 21.02
N LEU A 165 -7.63 4.66 19.71
CA LEU A 165 -8.63 3.76 19.14
C LEU A 165 -8.24 2.30 19.42
N ASP A 166 -9.23 1.45 19.70
CA ASP A 166 -9.04 0.01 19.82
C ASP A 166 -8.71 -0.57 18.45
N MET A 167 -7.43 -0.86 18.21
CA MET A 167 -6.97 -1.36 16.91
C MET A 167 -7.56 -2.72 16.55
N LYS A 168 -8.00 -3.54 17.52
CA LYS A 168 -8.70 -4.80 17.21
C LYS A 168 -10.08 -4.53 16.61
N LYS A 169 -10.83 -3.57 17.18
CA LYS A 169 -12.12 -3.14 16.61
C LYS A 169 -11.93 -2.48 15.25
N SER A 170 -10.91 -1.65 15.10
CA SER A 170 -10.56 -1.01 13.82
C SER A 170 -10.22 -2.02 12.73
N LEU A 171 -9.43 -3.06 13.05
CA LEU A 171 -9.10 -4.14 12.12
C LEU A 171 -10.35 -4.93 11.71
N TYR A 172 -11.22 -5.28 12.67
CA TYR A 172 -12.45 -6.01 12.39
C TYR A 172 -13.41 -5.19 11.50
N PHE A 173 -13.59 -3.92 11.81
CA PHE A 173 -14.39 -3.00 11.01
C PHE A 173 -13.82 -2.84 9.59
N THR A 174 -12.51 -2.64 9.47
CA THR A 174 -11.82 -2.54 8.17
C THR A 174 -11.97 -3.84 7.38
N GLY A 175 -11.88 -5.01 8.03
CA GLY A 175 -12.07 -6.30 7.39
C GLY A 175 -13.48 -6.50 6.85
N ILE A 176 -14.52 -6.20 7.63
CA ILE A 176 -15.92 -6.26 7.17
C ILE A 176 -16.14 -5.31 6.01
N LEU A 177 -15.72 -4.05 6.15
CA LEU A 177 -15.86 -3.05 5.11
C LEU A 177 -15.15 -3.49 3.83
N SER A 178 -13.94 -4.06 3.95
CA SER A 178 -13.19 -4.59 2.81
C SER A 178 -13.94 -5.71 2.09
N ILE A 179 -14.51 -6.65 2.84
CA ILE A 179 -15.30 -7.75 2.28
C ILE A 179 -16.54 -7.20 1.58
N THR A 180 -17.28 -6.28 2.19
CA THR A 180 -18.48 -5.66 1.60
C THR A 180 -18.13 -4.91 0.31
N VAL A 181 -17.08 -4.08 0.33
CA VAL A 181 -16.62 -3.34 -0.86
C VAL A 181 -16.16 -4.29 -1.95
N PHE A 182 -15.45 -5.37 -1.61
CA PHE A 182 -15.01 -6.37 -2.58
C PHE A 182 -16.19 -7.06 -3.28
N PHE A 183 -17.16 -7.57 -2.52
CA PHE A 183 -18.35 -8.22 -3.10
C PHE A 183 -19.23 -7.24 -3.88
N GLY A 184 -19.37 -6.00 -3.41
CA GLY A 184 -20.08 -4.96 -4.14
C GLY A 184 -19.42 -4.62 -5.49
N THR A 185 -18.09 -4.53 -5.51
CA THR A 185 -17.31 -4.30 -6.74
C THR A 185 -17.40 -5.50 -7.68
N LEU A 186 -17.34 -6.72 -7.15
CA LEU A 186 -17.47 -7.95 -7.93
C LEU A 186 -18.86 -8.06 -8.57
N PHE A 187 -19.92 -7.73 -7.83
CA PHE A 187 -21.30 -7.71 -8.33
C PHE A 187 -21.50 -6.65 -9.42
N TYR A 188 -20.90 -5.46 -9.26
CA TYR A 188 -20.94 -4.41 -10.29
C TYR A 188 -20.24 -4.80 -11.60
N LEU A 189 -19.25 -5.70 -11.53
CA LEU A 189 -18.45 -6.15 -12.67
C LEU A 189 -19.00 -7.41 -13.37
N MET A 190 -19.96 -8.12 -12.75
CA MET A 190 -20.66 -9.29 -13.31
C MET A 190 -21.86 -8.85 -14.15
#